data_AF-A0A3B9G4J9-F1
#
_entry.id   AF-A0A3B9G4J9-F1
#
_cell.length_a   1.000
_cell.length_b   1.000
_cell.length_c   1.000
_cell.angle_alpha   90.00
_cell.angle_beta   90.00
_cell.angle_gamma   90.00
#
_symmetry.space_group_name_H-M   'P 1'
#
loop_
_entity.id
_entity.type
_entity.pdbx_description
1 polymer ?
#
loop_
_entity_poly.entity_id
_entity_poly.type
_entity_poly.pdbx_seq_one_letter_code
_entity_poly.pdbx_strand_id
1 'polypeptide(L)' 'IIVTHSPILLGTPDAEILSFDEGTVHPISYEETDSYRITSLFINQRERLLKQLLQEEEE' A
#
# COMPACT_ATOMS: atom_id res chain seq x y z
N ILE A 1 -2.10 -19.74 -5.98
CA ILE A 1 -1.13 -18.62 -5.89
C ILE A 1 -1.66 -17.51 -6.79
N ILE A 2 -1.82 -16.30 -6.25
CA ILE A 2 -2.29 -15.10 -6.97
C ILE A 2 -1.18 -14.05 -6.83
N VAL A 3 -0.86 -13.34 -7.91
CA VAL A 3 0.05 -12.17 -7.88
C VAL A 3 -0.81 -10.93 -8.07
N THR A 4 -0.83 -10.04 -7.08
CA THR A 4 -1.67 -8.84 -7.12
C THR A 4 -1.13 -7.74 -6.23
N HIS A 5 -1.34 -6.49 -6.66
CA HIS A 5 -1.17 -5.30 -5.81
C HIS A 5 -2.52 -4.70 -5.40
N SER A 6 -3.64 -5.34 -5.72
CA SER A 6 -4.96 -4.86 -5.32
C SER A 6 -5.12 -4.98 -3.80
N PRO A 7 -5.27 -3.88 -3.04
CA PRO A 7 -5.44 -3.96 -1.60
C PRO A 7 -6.71 -4.75 -1.20
N ILE A 8 -7.73 -4.73 -2.07
CA ILE A 8 -8.97 -5.50 -1.85
C ILE A 8 -8.70 -7.01 -1.90
N LEU A 9 -7.91 -7.47 -2.87
CA LEU A 9 -7.58 -8.90 -2.99
C LEU A 9 -6.56 -9.33 -1.94
N LEU A 10 -5.63 -8.46 -1.55
CA LEU A 10 -4.67 -8.71 -0.47
C LEU A 10 -5.38 -8.87 0.89
N GLY A 11 -6.53 -8.22 1.09
CA GLY A 11 -7.37 -8.39 2.28
C GLY A 11 -8.23 -9.66 2.31
N THR A 12 -7.91 -10.68 1.49
CA THR A 12 -8.67 -11.94 1.48
C THR A 12 -8.51 -12.67 2.83
N PRO A 13 -9.59 -13.11 3.49
CA PRO A 13 -9.51 -13.85 4.74
C PRO A 13 -8.64 -15.10 4.62
N ASP A 14 -7.91 -15.43 5.68
CA ASP A 14 -7.06 -16.62 5.81
C ASP A 14 -5.94 -16.75 4.75
N ALA A 15 -5.67 -15.70 3.98
CA ALA A 15 -4.60 -15.69 2.99
C ALA A 15 -3.23 -15.46 3.66
N GLU A 16 -2.23 -16.24 3.25
CA GLU A 16 -0.82 -15.92 3.51
C GLU A 16 -0.33 -14.95 2.43
N ILE A 17 0.24 -13.82 2.86
CA ILE A 17 0.81 -12.81 1.97
C ILE A 17 2.32 -12.96 2.01
N LEU A 18 2.92 -13.14 0.82
CA LEU A 18 4.36 -13.25 0.65
C LEU A 18 4.88 -12.01 -0.07
N SER A 19 5.81 -11.29 0.54
CA SER A 19 6.57 -10.24 -0.12
C SER A 19 7.76 -10.84 -0.86
N PHE A 20 8.06 -10.26 -2.02
CA PHE A 20 9.25 -10.56 -2.83
C PHE A 20 10.29 -9.42 -2.74
N ASP A 21 10.04 -8.45 -1.86
CA ASP A 21 10.95 -7.33 -1.61
C ASP A 21 12.19 -7.80 -0.82
N GLU A 22 13.18 -6.93 -0.72
CA GLU A 22 14.41 -7.17 0.07
C GLU A 22 15.24 -8.39 -0.37
N GLY A 23 14.98 -8.93 -1.56
CA GLY A 23 15.79 -9.99 -2.18
C GLY A 23 15.52 -11.40 -1.66
N THR A 24 14.60 -11.58 -0.70
CA THR A 24 14.16 -12.89 -0.22
C THR A 24 12.66 -12.93 -0.05
N VAL A 25 12.02 -14.02 -0.47
CA VAL A 25 10.59 -14.21 -0.27
C VAL A 25 10.31 -14.45 1.21
N HIS A 26 9.44 -13.65 1.81
CA HIS A 26 9.10 -13.73 3.23
C HIS A 26 7.63 -13.39 3.47
N PRO A 27 7.00 -13.97 4.50
CA PRO A 27 5.62 -13.63 4.86
C PRO A 27 5.54 -12.24 5.48
N ILE A 28 4.46 -11.52 5.16
CA ILE A 28 4.12 -10.22 5.76
C ILE A 28 2.64 -10.18 6.12
N SER A 29 2.26 -9.29 7.04
CA SER A 29 0.85 -9.00 7.31
C SER A 29 0.23 -8.12 6.22
N TYR A 30 -1.11 -8.07 6.19
CA TYR A 30 -1.85 -7.22 5.26
C TYR A 30 -1.48 -5.73 5.44
N GLU A 31 -1.33 -5.29 6.69
CA GLU A 31 -1.00 -3.91 7.05
C GLU A 31 0.42 -3.49 6.66
N GLU A 32 1.32 -4.47 6.50
CA GLU A 32 2.70 -4.24 6.04
C GLU A 32 2.78 -4.04 4.53
N THR A 33 1.75 -4.46 3.76
CA THR A 33 1.75 -4.29 2.31
C THR A 33 1.78 -2.81 1.90
N ASP A 34 2.58 -2.46 0.90
CA ASP A 34 2.61 -1.08 0.38
C ASP A 34 1.23 -0.65 -0.15
N SER A 35 0.50 -1.57 -0.78
CA SER A 35 -0.86 -1.34 -1.24
C SER A 35 -1.79 -0.91 -0.10
N TYR A 36 -1.72 -1.55 1.07
CA TYR A 36 -2.46 -1.12 2.25
C TYR A 36 -1.98 0.24 2.72
N ARG A 37 -0.66 0.41 2.94
CA ARG A 37 -0.09 1.62 3.53
C ARG A 37 -0.40 2.87 2.71
N ILE A 38 -0.18 2.82 1.40
CA ILE A 38 -0.44 3.93 0.48
C ILE A 38 -1.94 4.24 0.42
N THR A 39 -2.77 3.21 0.25
CA THR A 39 -4.22 3.38 0.13
C THR A 39 -4.82 3.92 1.43
N SER A 40 -4.44 3.36 2.58
CA SER A 40 -4.87 3.79 3.90
C SER A 40 -4.43 5.24 4.17
N LEU A 41 -3.18 5.58 3.87
CA LEU A 41 -2.67 6.95 3.98
C LEU A 41 -3.51 7.92 3.13
N PHE A 42 -3.78 7.57 1.87
CA PHE A 42 -4.59 8.40 0.97
C PHE A 42 -6.02 8.58 1.46
N ILE A 43 -6.70 7.50 1.84
CA ILE A 43 -8.08 7.55 2.34
C ILE A 43 -8.16 8.42 3.60
N ASN A 44 -7.21 8.28 4.52
CA ASN A 44 -7.24 8.98 5.81
C ASN A 44 -6.71 10.43 5.73
N GLN A 45 -5.89 10.78 4.74
CA GLN A 45 -5.23 12.09 4.65
C GLN A 45 -5.39 12.76 3.28
N ARG A 46 -6.44 12.41 2.52
CA ARG A 46 -6.67 12.82 1.12
C ARG A 46 -6.41 14.30 0.86
N GLU A 47 -7.07 15.20 1.60
CA GLU A 47 -6.98 16.65 1.35
C GLU A 47 -5.58 17.19 1.58
N ARG A 48 -4.94 16.78 2.68
CA ARG A 48 -3.56 17.15 2.99
C ARG A 48 -2.61 16.68 1.90
N LEU A 49 -2.71 15.42 1.48
CA LEU A 49 -1.84 14.85 0.46
C LEU A 49 -2.02 15.55 -0.89
N LEU A 50 -3.27 15.78 -1.32
CA LEU A 50 -3.55 16.50 -2.56
C LEU A 50 -3.00 17.93 -2.50
N LYS A 51 -3.15 18.62 -1.37
CA LYS A 51 -2.56 19.95 -1.18
C LYS A 51 -1.04 19.92 -1.32
N GLN A 52 -0.36 18.98 -0.67
CA GLN A 52 1.10 18.85 -0.74
C GLN A 52 1.58 18.48 -2.15
N LEU A 53 0.89 17.58 -2.84
CA LEU A 53 1.26 17.10 -4.18
C LEU A 53 1.03 18.12 -5.29
N LEU A 54 0.02 18.98 -5.13
CA LEU A 54 -0.39 19.99 -6.11
C LEU A 54 0.04 21.40 -5.73
N GLN A 55 0.81 21.56 -4.65
CA GLN A 55 1.43 22.84 -4.33
C GLN A 55 2.51 23.11 -5.38
N GLU A 56 2.30 24.15 -6.18
CA GLU A 56 3.33 24.69 -7.06
C GLU A 56 4.49 25.18 -6.19
N GLU A 57 5.72 24.76 -6.49
CA GLU A 57 6.91 25.37 -5.90
C GLU A 57 6.98 26.80 -6.45
N GLU A 58 6.60 27.79 -5.64
CA GLU A 58 6.90 29.19 -5.93
C GLU A 58 8.43 29.34 -5.91
N GLU A 59 9.05 29.47 -7.10
CA GLU A 59 10.44 29.94 -7.27
C GLU A 59 10.64 31.38 -6.79
#